data_AF-A0A3B9Z5W9-F1
#
_entry.id   AF-A0A3B9Z5W9-F1
#
_cell.length_a   1.000
_cell.length_b   1.000
_cell.length_c   1.000
_cell.angle_alpha   90.00
_cell.angle_beta   90.00
_cell.angle_gamma   90.00
#
_symmetry.space_group_name_H-M   'P 1'
#
loop_
_entity.id
_entity.type
_entity.pdbx_description
1 polymer ?
#
loop_
_entity_poly.entity_id
_entity_poly.type
_entity_poly.pdbx_seq_one_letter_code
_entity_poly.pdbx_strand_id
1 'polypeptide(L)'
;QAGIAIITEGEKSVLQYMSYFGTKSNICVAVCGSSVSQYQFQLLLDAGVKEIALGFDKDFQDMHGKEYEDVVKKIDNIYNKYKNRITISVLFDK
;
A
#
# COMPACT_ATOMS: atom_id res chain seq x y z
N GLN A 1 11.71 12.77 -11.84
CA GLN A 1 11.84 11.40 -11.34
C GLN A 1 10.43 10.90 -11.03
N ALA A 2 10.06 9.70 -11.49
CA ALA A 2 8.81 9.06 -11.10
C ALA A 2 9.09 8.24 -9.84
N GLY A 3 8.62 8.70 -8.69
CA GLY A 3 8.79 7.99 -7.41
C GLY A 3 7.62 7.04 -7.19
N ILE A 4 7.91 5.78 -6.89
CA ILE A 4 6.92 4.77 -6.48
C ILE A 4 7.05 4.58 -4.97
N ALA A 5 5.93 4.46 -4.27
CA ALA A 5 5.89 4.00 -2.88
C ALA A 5 5.05 2.73 -2.76
N ILE A 6 5.53 1.76 -1.99
CA ILE A 6 4.81 0.53 -1.67
C ILE A 6 4.15 0.70 -0.31
N ILE A 7 2.84 0.54 -0.23
CA ILE A 7 2.09 0.62 1.02
C ILE A 7 1.69 -0.79 1.46
N THR A 8 2.00 -1.10 2.71
CA THR A 8 1.73 -2.40 3.36
C THR A 8 0.97 -2.19 4.67
N GLU A 9 0.33 -3.23 5.20
CA GLU A 9 -0.42 -3.13 6.46
C GLU A 9 0.49 -3.00 7.69
N GLY A 10 1.59 -3.76 7.71
CA GLY A 10 2.45 -3.90 8.88
C GLY A 10 3.93 -3.64 8.61
N GLU A 11 4.64 -3.24 9.66
CA GLU A 11 6.08 -2.94 9.65
C GLU A 11 6.93 -4.16 9.25
N LYS A 12 6.42 -5.37 9.45
CA LYS A 12 7.08 -6.61 9.05
C LYS A 12 7.44 -6.61 7.56
N SER A 13 6.51 -6.20 6.69
CA SER A 13 6.72 -6.16 5.24
C SER A 13 7.72 -5.08 4.84
N VAL A 14 7.78 -3.97 5.59
CA VAL A 14 8.81 -2.93 5.43
C VAL A 14 10.19 -3.48 5.78
N LEU A 15 10.33 -4.16 6.92
CA LEU A 15 11.61 -4.78 7.32
C LEU A 15 12.06 -5.88 6.35
N GLN A 16 11.11 -6.64 5.82
CA GLN A 16 11.38 -7.64 4.79
C GLN A 16 11.84 -6.99 3.47
N TYR A 17 11.21 -5.89 3.05
CA TYR A 17 11.69 -5.13 1.90
C TYR A 17 13.13 -4.63 2.12
N MET A 18 13.42 -4.10 3.32
CA MET A 18 14.77 -3.65 3.69
C MET A 18 15.79 -4.78 3.65
N SER A 19 15.43 -6.02 4.02
CA SER A 19 16.35 -7.15 3.97
C SER A 19 16.67 -7.59 2.53
N TYR A 20 15.73 -7.40 1.59
CA TYR A 20 15.94 -7.71 0.18
C TYR A 20 16.70 -6.62 -0.58
N PHE A 21 16.39 -5.35 -0.34
CA PHE A 21 16.87 -4.24 -1.18
C PHE A 21 17.77 -3.24 -0.45
N GLY A 22 18.00 -3.44 0.85
CA GLY A 22 18.74 -2.52 1.69
C GLY A 22 17.95 -1.27 2.10
N THR A 23 18.44 -0.58 3.12
CA THR A 23 17.76 0.58 3.71
C THR A 23 17.77 1.83 2.83
N LYS A 24 18.83 2.02 2.03
CA LYS A 24 19.00 3.21 1.16
C LYS A 24 18.00 3.27 0.01
N SER A 25 17.44 2.14 -0.38
CA SER A 25 16.48 2.02 -1.50
C SER A 25 15.10 1.60 -1.02
N ASN A 26 14.80 1.77 0.27
CA ASN A 26 13.51 1.41 0.82
C ASN A 26 12.43 2.40 0.39
N ILE A 27 11.49 1.91 -0.42
CA ILE A 27 10.28 2.62 -0.85
C ILE A 27 9.01 2.06 -0.18
N CYS A 28 9.17 1.12 0.75
CA CYS A 28 8.08 0.47 1.45
C CYS A 28 7.73 1.23 2.74
N VAL A 29 6.45 1.53 2.91
CA VAL A 29 5.87 2.15 4.11
C VAL A 29 4.71 1.30 4.64
N ALA A 30 4.55 1.28 5.96
CA ALA A 30 3.44 0.60 6.62
C ALA A 30 2.39 1.62 7.09
N VAL A 31 1.11 1.25 6.99
CA VAL A 31 0.02 2.07 7.55
C VAL A 31 -0.23 1.80 9.03
N CYS A 32 0.32 0.68 9.56
CA CYS A 32 0.23 0.25 10.95
C CYS A 32 -1.21 0.27 11.48
N GLY A 33 -2.16 -0.24 10.68
CA GLY A 33 -3.58 -0.27 11.02
C GLY A 33 -4.48 -0.51 9.81
N SER A 34 -5.79 -0.45 10.04
CA SER A 34 -6.82 -0.83 9.04
C SER A 34 -7.18 0.27 8.04
N SER A 35 -6.60 1.47 8.15
CA SER A 35 -6.89 2.59 7.23
C SER A 35 -5.69 3.52 7.01
N VAL A 36 -5.54 4.02 5.78
CA VAL A 36 -4.55 5.05 5.42
C VAL A 36 -5.10 6.43 5.81
N SER A 37 -4.42 7.13 6.71
CA SER A 37 -4.79 8.51 7.04
C SER A 37 -4.49 9.45 5.86
N GLN A 38 -5.27 10.51 5.73
CA GLN A 38 -5.01 11.55 4.72
C GLN A 38 -3.64 12.21 4.94
N TYR A 39 -3.19 12.31 6.19
CA TYR A 39 -1.89 12.86 6.54
C TYR A 39 -0.73 12.01 5.99
N GLN A 40 -0.77 10.69 6.20
CA GLN A 40 0.23 9.76 5.62
C GLN A 40 0.28 9.87 4.10
N PHE A 41 -0.89 9.99 3.45
CA PHE A 41 -0.95 10.15 2.00
C PHE A 41 -0.33 11.47 1.54
N GLN A 42 -0.59 12.57 2.27
CA GLN A 42 -0.02 13.87 1.95
C GLN A 42 1.51 13.85 2.09
N LEU A 43 2.06 13.19 3.10
CA LEU A 43 3.51 13.01 3.24
C LEU A 43 4.13 12.31 2.03
N LEU A 44 3.47 11.30 1.46
CA LEU A 44 3.94 10.64 0.24
C LEU A 44 3.91 11.59 -0.97
N LEU A 45 2.87 12.39 -1.11
CA LEU A 45 2.78 13.40 -2.17
C LEU A 45 3.87 14.46 -2.04
N ASP A 46 4.10 14.94 -0.82
CA ASP A 46 5.12 15.95 -0.50
C ASP A 46 6.54 15.41 -0.73
N ALA A 47 6.74 14.09 -0.51
CA ALA A 47 7.97 13.39 -0.86
C ALA A 47 8.17 13.21 -2.38
N GLY A 48 7.19 13.61 -3.21
CA GLY A 48 7.28 13.57 -4.67
C GLY A 48 6.85 12.25 -5.30
N VAL A 49 6.17 11.37 -4.56
CA VAL A 49 5.64 10.10 -5.07
C VAL A 49 4.60 10.37 -6.16
N LYS A 50 4.67 9.60 -7.26
CA LYS A 50 3.79 9.68 -8.44
C LYS A 50 2.92 8.45 -8.63
N GLU A 51 3.30 7.35 -7.98
CA GLU A 51 2.56 6.10 -8.00
C GLU A 51 2.63 5.42 -6.64
N ILE A 52 1.50 4.88 -6.21
CA ILE A 52 1.40 4.08 -4.99
C ILE A 52 1.00 2.66 -5.36
N ALA A 53 1.81 1.69 -4.95
CA ALA A 53 1.52 0.27 -5.05
C ALA A 53 0.96 -0.25 -3.71
N LEU A 54 -0.29 -0.68 -3.69
CA LEU A 54 -0.94 -1.26 -2.52
C LEU A 54 -0.63 -2.77 -2.47
N GLY A 55 0.11 -3.21 -1.45
CA GLY A 55 0.42 -4.62 -1.19
C GLY A 55 -0.08 -5.04 0.18
N PHE A 56 -1.40 -5.22 0.31
CA PHE A 56 -2.00 -5.76 1.53
C PHE A 56 -1.83 -7.27 1.57
N ASP A 57 -1.54 -7.81 2.76
CA ASP A 57 -1.30 -9.24 2.94
C ASP A 57 -2.55 -10.05 2.59
N LYS A 58 -2.34 -11.19 1.94
CA LYS A 58 -3.38 -12.17 1.62
C LYS A 58 -3.71 -12.96 2.90
N ASP A 59 -4.51 -12.35 3.77
CA ASP A 59 -5.04 -13.04 4.95
C ASP A 59 -6.31 -13.85 4.65
N PHE A 60 -6.77 -13.91 3.40
CA PHE A 60 -7.94 -14.69 3.01
C PHE A 60 -7.57 -16.08 2.47
N GLN A 61 -8.21 -17.12 3.01
CA GLN A 61 -8.07 -18.50 2.52
C GLN A 61 -8.85 -18.73 1.21
N ASP A 62 -9.99 -18.05 1.04
CA ASP A 62 -10.88 -18.16 -0.12
C ASP A 62 -11.09 -16.81 -0.80
N MET A 63 -10.98 -16.77 -2.13
CA MET A 63 -11.27 -15.57 -2.96
C MET A 63 -12.76 -15.15 -2.94
N HIS A 64 -13.61 -15.91 -2.28
CA HIS A 64 -15.03 -15.62 -2.10
C HIS A 64 -15.42 -15.45 -0.62
N GLY A 65 -14.43 -15.39 0.27
CA GLY A 65 -14.63 -15.19 1.70
C GLY A 65 -14.84 -13.72 2.07
N LYS A 66 -15.43 -13.49 3.24
CA LYS A 66 -15.64 -12.14 3.81
C LYS A 66 -14.32 -11.34 3.91
N GLU A 67 -13.22 -12.02 4.19
CA GLU A 67 -11.88 -11.43 4.30
C GLU A 67 -11.40 -10.84 2.96
N TYR A 68 -11.69 -11.52 1.84
CA TYR A 68 -11.41 -11.02 0.50
C TYR A 68 -12.21 -9.74 0.23
N GLU A 69 -13.52 -9.76 0.53
CA GLU A 69 -14.36 -8.57 0.36
C GLU A 69 -13.87 -7.39 1.20
N ASP A 70 -13.39 -7.65 2.43
CA ASP A 70 -12.87 -6.61 3.31
C ASP A 70 -11.56 -6.00 2.76
N VAL A 71 -10.67 -6.82 2.20
CA VAL A 71 -9.45 -6.34 1.52
C VAL A 71 -9.80 -5.52 0.27
N VAL A 72 -10.71 -6.01 -0.57
CA VAL A 72 -11.16 -5.29 -1.77
C VAL A 72 -11.82 -3.97 -1.40
N LYS A 73 -12.69 -3.94 -0.38
CA LYS A 73 -13.31 -2.70 0.12
C LYS A 73 -12.27 -1.71 0.62
N LYS A 74 -11.22 -2.16 1.34
CA LYS A 74 -10.11 -1.29 1.77
C LYS A 74 -9.42 -0.66 0.56
N ILE A 75 -9.09 -1.47 -0.45
CA ILE A 75 -8.44 -1.02 -1.70
C ILE A 75 -9.34 -0.02 -2.43
N ASP A 76 -10.62 -0.34 -2.63
CA ASP A 76 -11.59 0.53 -3.30
C ASP A 76 -11.77 1.87 -2.60
N ASN A 77 -11.79 1.87 -1.26
CA ASN A 77 -11.89 3.11 -0.48
C ASN A 77 -10.67 4.01 -0.71
N ILE A 78 -9.47 3.44 -0.71
CA ILE A 78 -8.22 4.18 -0.97
C ILE A 78 -8.21 4.68 -2.42
N TYR A 79 -8.55 3.80 -3.37
CA TYR A 79 -8.61 4.12 -4.78
C TYR A 79 -9.56 5.29 -5.06
N ASN A 80 -10.82 5.19 -4.62
CA ASN A 80 -11.81 6.23 -4.86
C ASN A 80 -11.44 7.57 -4.24
N LYS A 81 -10.77 7.56 -3.09
CA LYS A 81 -10.37 8.78 -2.38
C LYS A 81 -9.21 9.50 -3.06
N TYR A 82 -8.27 8.77 -3.69
CA TYR A 82 -7.01 9.35 -4.14
C TYR A 82 -6.70 9.19 -5.64
N LYS A 83 -7.54 8.47 -6.42
CA LYS A 83 -7.37 8.26 -7.88
C LYS A 83 -7.18 9.54 -8.69
N ASN A 84 -7.74 10.67 -8.24
CA ASN A 84 -7.62 11.96 -8.92
C ASN A 84 -6.30 12.69 -8.61
N ARG A 85 -5.52 12.22 -7.63
CA ARG A 85 -4.30 12.87 -7.17
C ARG A 85 -3.04 12.10 -7.57
N ILE A 86 -3.12 10.78 -7.69
CA ILE A 86 -1.98 9.91 -7.94
C ILE A 86 -2.40 8.60 -8.61
N THR A 87 -1.47 8.00 -9.34
CA THR A 87 -1.64 6.64 -9.88
C THR A 87 -1.62 5.63 -8.74
N ILE A 88 -2.58 4.71 -8.73
CA ILE A 88 -2.70 3.66 -7.72
C ILE A 88 -2.68 2.31 -8.44
N SER A 89 -1.70 1.50 -8.05
CA SER A 89 -1.48 0.13 -8.51
C SER A 89 -1.72 -0.83 -7.35
N VAL A 90 -2.15 -2.06 -7.63
CA VAL A 90 -2.42 -3.08 -6.60
C VAL A 90 -1.55 -4.29 -6.88
N LEU A 91 -0.80 -4.72 -5.87
CA LEU A 91 -0.07 -5.97 -5.84
C LEU A 91 -1.04 -7.02 -5.29
N PHE A 92 -1.52 -7.90 -6.16
CA PHE A 92 -2.46 -8.94 -5.82
C PHE A 92 -1.91 -10.28 -6.28
N ASP A 93 -1.75 -11.22 -5.34
CA ASP A 93 -1.31 -12.58 -5.66
C ASP A 93 -2.49 -13.48 -6.03
N LYS A 94 -2.28 -14.34 -7.04
CA LYS A 94 -3.32 -15.21 -7.62
C LYS A 94 -3.67 -16.39 -6.71
#